data_AF-A0A7X8WP26-F1
#
_entry.id   AF-A0A7X8WP26-F1
#
_cell.length_a   1.000
_cell.length_b   1.000
_cell.length_c   1.000
_cell.angle_alpha   90.00
_cell.angle_beta   90.00
_cell.angle_gamma   90.00
#
_symmetry.space_group_name_H-M   'P 1'
#
loop_
_entity.id
_entity.type
_entity.pdbx_description
1 polymer ?
#
loop_
_entity_poly.entity_id
_entity_poly.type
_entity_poly.pdbx_seq_one_letter_code
_entity_poly.pdbx_strand_id
1 'polypeptide(L)'
;MSNSAADQPNRLIARPIDQWGVHDNPAVGMVIGSDDSGERFNLVTAANGKVGSAAFRNREDAETAVKIINDTLDSPATGRMGGPFVVFRKGKFKQGIRWVGYDLKVVDGEPTPDTDTPRAIVWLLPASDEKSVALVDTRDPENYRPVGFFLTTDDANVFMEAMDAIVASISSSAD
;
A
#
# COMPACT_ATOMS: atom_id res chain seq x y z
N MET A 1 15.57 35.71 -10.29
CA MET A 1 15.14 34.52 -11.04
C MET A 1 14.76 33.45 -10.04
N SER A 2 13.48 33.10 -9.98
CA SER A 2 12.94 32.09 -9.06
C SER A 2 13.21 30.72 -9.68
N ASN A 3 14.25 30.03 -9.21
CA ASN A 3 14.48 28.65 -9.60
C ASN A 3 13.40 27.80 -8.94
N SER A 4 12.49 27.33 -9.78
CA SER A 4 11.42 26.43 -9.39
C SER A 4 12.05 25.24 -8.66
N ALA A 5 11.68 25.04 -7.40
CA ALA A 5 12.04 23.85 -6.63
C ALA A 5 11.26 22.61 -7.13
N ALA A 6 10.64 22.67 -8.31
CA ALA A 6 9.79 21.62 -8.87
C ALA A 6 10.55 20.66 -9.80
N ASP A 7 11.74 21.03 -10.30
CA ASP A 7 12.47 20.29 -11.34
C ASP A 7 13.70 19.47 -10.85
N GLN A 8 13.79 19.12 -9.56
CA GLN A 8 14.92 18.30 -9.07
C GLN A 8 14.65 16.79 -9.21
N PRO A 9 15.52 16.03 -9.91
CA PRO A 9 15.33 14.60 -10.21
C PRO A 9 15.40 13.66 -8.99
N ASN A 10 15.93 14.14 -7.85
CA ASN A 10 16.13 13.37 -6.61
C ASN A 10 14.99 13.53 -5.60
N ARG A 11 13.81 13.99 -6.05
CA ARG A 11 12.71 14.31 -5.16
C ARG A 11 11.88 13.06 -4.89
N LEU A 12 11.74 12.74 -3.60
CA LEU A 12 10.62 12.01 -3.01
C LEU A 12 9.36 12.19 -3.88
N ILE A 13 8.78 11.12 -4.42
CA ILE A 13 7.63 11.23 -5.36
C ILE A 13 6.33 11.63 -4.62
N ALA A 14 6.40 11.92 -3.33
CA ALA A 14 5.21 12.23 -2.56
C ALA A 14 5.06 13.72 -2.24
N ARG A 15 3.87 14.24 -2.55
CA ARG A 15 3.20 15.33 -1.81
C ARG A 15 1.82 14.82 -1.40
N PRO A 16 1.42 14.92 -0.13
CA PRO A 16 2.15 14.48 1.05
C PRO A 16 1.94 12.96 1.28
N ILE A 17 3.02 12.19 1.11
CA ILE A 17 3.32 11.11 2.07
C ILE A 17 4.24 11.77 3.12
N ASP A 18 3.76 12.89 3.66
CA ASP A 18 4.43 13.63 4.71
C ASP A 18 3.68 13.20 5.96
N GLN A 19 4.19 12.17 6.64
CA GLN A 19 3.73 11.72 7.96
C GLN A 19 2.45 10.87 8.01
N TRP A 20 2.30 9.83 7.19
CA TRP A 20 1.46 8.69 7.61
C TRP A 20 2.18 7.88 8.69
N GLY A 21 2.67 8.56 9.72
CA GLY A 21 2.73 7.95 11.03
C GLY A 21 1.30 7.87 11.53
N VAL A 22 0.97 6.81 12.26
CA VAL A 22 -0.21 6.90 13.11
C VAL A 22 0.03 8.11 14.02
N HIS A 23 -0.88 9.08 14.06
CA HIS A 23 -0.66 10.35 14.78
C HIS A 23 -0.17 10.14 16.24
N ASP A 24 -0.58 9.02 16.84
CA ASP A 24 -0.22 8.62 18.21
C ASP A 24 0.93 7.58 18.29
N ASN A 25 1.46 7.12 17.15
CA ASN A 25 2.56 6.14 17.10
C ASN A 25 3.57 6.46 15.98
N PRO A 26 4.64 7.22 16.28
CA PRO A 26 5.68 7.57 15.31
C PRO A 26 6.55 6.37 14.89
N ALA A 27 6.39 5.20 15.51
CA ALA A 27 7.07 3.97 15.12
C ALA A 27 6.33 3.19 14.02
N VAL A 28 5.17 3.68 13.58
CA VAL A 28 4.46 3.18 12.40
C VAL A 28 4.61 4.19 11.28
N GLY A 29 4.84 3.74 10.04
CA GLY A 29 4.65 4.59 8.86
C GLY A 29 5.20 3.99 7.58
N MET A 30 4.98 4.70 6.46
CA MET A 30 5.55 4.32 5.17
C MET A 30 6.07 5.53 4.39
N VAL A 31 7.11 5.31 3.59
CA VAL A 31 7.66 6.30 2.67
C VAL A 31 8.08 5.60 1.39
N ILE A 32 7.79 6.21 0.24
CA ILE A 32 8.34 5.80 -1.06
C ILE A 32 9.28 6.88 -1.56
N GLY A 33 10.54 6.51 -1.83
CA GLY A 33 11.59 7.43 -2.25
C GLY A 33 12.54 6.80 -3.27
N SER A 34 13.30 7.64 -3.95
CA SER A 34 14.39 7.18 -4.82
C SER A 34 15.71 7.13 -4.07
N ASP A 35 16.67 6.36 -4.59
CA ASP A 35 18.07 6.54 -4.26
C ASP A 35 18.63 7.85 -4.86
N ASP A 36 19.92 8.12 -4.59
CA ASP A 36 20.62 9.34 -5.04
C ASP A 36 20.69 9.48 -6.58
N SER A 37 20.46 8.38 -7.31
CA SER A 37 20.44 8.36 -8.78
C SER A 37 19.08 8.74 -9.38
N GLY A 38 18.00 8.64 -8.60
CA GLY A 38 16.64 8.80 -9.10
C GLY A 38 16.15 7.63 -9.97
N GLU A 39 16.97 6.61 -10.20
CA GLU A 39 16.66 5.48 -11.08
C GLU A 39 16.02 4.30 -10.35
N ARG A 40 16.26 4.19 -9.03
CA ARG A 40 15.70 3.12 -8.20
C ARG A 40 14.78 3.70 -7.15
N PHE A 41 13.59 3.11 -7.03
CA PHE A 41 12.60 3.50 -6.04
C PHE A 41 12.41 2.38 -5.04
N ASN A 42 12.30 2.74 -3.78
CA ASN A 42 12.00 1.82 -2.69
C ASN A 42 10.87 2.37 -1.82
N LEU A 43 10.03 1.47 -1.34
CA LEU A 43 9.08 1.70 -0.27
C LEU A 43 9.72 1.19 1.01
N VAL A 44 9.76 2.03 2.03
CA VAL A 44 10.21 1.68 3.38
C VAL A 44 9.02 1.80 4.31
N THR A 45 8.79 0.77 5.11
CA THR A 45 7.77 0.75 6.17
C THR A 45 8.39 0.55 7.51
N ALA A 46 7.78 1.12 8.53
CA ALA A 46 8.07 0.83 9.93
C ALA A 46 6.79 0.39 10.63
N ALA A 47 6.88 -0.64 11.46
CA ALA A 47 5.81 -1.07 12.36
C ALA A 47 6.42 -1.86 13.52
N ASN A 48 5.95 -1.63 14.75
CA ASN A 48 6.38 -2.36 15.94
C ASN A 48 7.91 -2.42 16.13
N GLY A 49 8.61 -1.34 15.78
CA GLY A 49 10.08 -1.24 15.86
C GLY A 49 10.84 -2.03 14.79
N LYS A 50 10.15 -2.63 13.81
CA LYS A 50 10.74 -3.30 12.65
C LYS A 50 10.64 -2.40 11.42
N VAL A 51 11.57 -2.60 10.48
CA VAL A 51 11.60 -1.91 9.19
C VAL A 51 11.53 -2.95 8.08
N GLY A 52 10.65 -2.75 7.11
CA GLY A 52 10.49 -3.59 5.92
C GLY A 52 10.62 -2.76 4.65
N SER A 53 11.03 -3.40 3.55
CA SER A 53 11.20 -2.69 2.27
C SER A 53 10.67 -3.45 1.05
N ALA A 54 10.19 -2.69 0.06
CA ALA A 54 9.89 -3.17 -1.28
C ALA A 54 10.64 -2.34 -2.33
N ALA A 55 11.07 -3.01 -3.40
CA ALA A 55 11.70 -2.37 -4.55
C ALA A 55 10.70 -2.23 -5.71
N PHE A 56 10.84 -1.14 -6.46
CA PHE A 56 10.09 -0.89 -7.70
C PHE A 56 11.04 -0.91 -8.90
N ARG A 57 10.51 -1.31 -10.05
CA ARG A 57 11.30 -1.40 -11.28
C ARG A 57 11.66 -0.02 -11.83
N ASN A 58 10.74 0.93 -11.72
CA ASN A 58 10.85 2.27 -12.28
C ASN A 58 9.92 3.25 -11.53
N ARG A 59 9.95 4.52 -11.95
CA ARG A 59 9.10 5.58 -11.39
C ARG A 59 7.60 5.32 -11.56
N GLU A 60 7.17 4.86 -12.74
CA GLU A 60 5.75 4.61 -13.04
C GLU A 60 5.13 3.56 -12.11
N ASP A 61 5.89 2.51 -11.80
CA ASP A 61 5.49 1.48 -10.85
C ASP A 61 5.40 2.03 -9.43
N ALA A 62 6.35 2.88 -9.03
CA ALA A 62 6.32 3.55 -7.72
C ALA A 62 5.13 4.52 -7.60
N GLU A 63 4.87 5.34 -8.62
CA GLU A 63 3.72 6.26 -8.69
C GLU A 63 2.40 5.51 -8.66
N THR A 64 2.32 4.38 -9.37
CA THR A 64 1.15 3.50 -9.35
C THR A 64 0.92 2.94 -7.94
N ALA A 65 1.97 2.49 -7.26
CA ALA A 65 1.87 2.00 -5.90
C ALA A 65 1.39 3.08 -4.92
N VAL A 66 1.98 4.29 -4.98
CA VAL A 66 1.52 5.45 -4.20
C VAL A 66 0.04 5.70 -4.43
N LYS A 67 -0.37 5.76 -5.71
CA LYS A 67 -1.76 6.06 -6.06
C LYS A 67 -2.72 5.03 -5.48
N ILE A 68 -2.43 3.74 -5.64
CA ILE A 68 -3.33 2.66 -5.15
C ILE A 68 -3.41 2.68 -3.62
N ILE A 69 -2.28 2.89 -2.94
CA ILE A 69 -2.25 3.00 -1.48
C ILE A 69 -3.07 4.20 -1.01
N ASN A 70 -2.83 5.39 -1.57
CA ASN A 70 -3.57 6.59 -1.20
C ASN A 70 -5.06 6.46 -1.52
N ASP A 71 -5.43 6.01 -2.72
CA ASP A 71 -6.84 5.82 -3.09
C ASP A 71 -7.54 4.83 -2.14
N THR A 72 -6.82 3.83 -1.61
CA THR A 72 -7.34 2.87 -0.63
C THR A 72 -7.46 3.50 0.77
N LEU A 73 -6.48 4.28 1.21
CA LEU A 73 -6.48 4.92 2.53
C LEU A 73 -7.43 6.13 2.62
N ASP A 74 -7.63 6.84 1.51
CA ASP A 74 -8.57 7.97 1.38
C ASP A 74 -10.01 7.52 1.12
N SER A 75 -10.26 6.21 1.07
CA SER A 75 -11.60 5.67 0.86
C SER A 75 -12.47 5.86 2.11
N PRO A 76 -13.75 6.26 1.96
CA PRO A 76 -14.68 6.42 3.07
C PRO A 76 -14.90 5.15 3.91
N ALA A 77 -14.77 3.97 3.31
CA ALA A 77 -14.80 2.69 3.99
C ALA A 77 -13.71 1.78 3.46
N THR A 78 -13.05 1.05 4.35
CA THR A 78 -11.96 0.14 3.99
C THR A 78 -12.17 -1.23 4.61
N GLY A 79 -12.12 -2.28 3.79
CA GLY A 79 -12.22 -3.67 4.22
C GLY A 79 -10.88 -4.41 4.13
N ARG A 80 -10.65 -5.34 5.05
CA ARG A 80 -9.45 -6.19 5.07
C ARG A 80 -9.82 -7.65 4.81
N MET A 81 -9.24 -8.27 3.79
CA MET A 81 -9.35 -9.71 3.51
C MET A 81 -7.99 -10.44 3.58
N GLY A 82 -7.99 -11.67 4.11
CA GLY A 82 -6.80 -12.53 4.16
C GLY A 82 -6.51 -13.08 5.57
N GLY A 83 -5.44 -13.88 5.69
CA GLY A 83 -4.95 -14.37 6.99
C GLY A 83 -3.98 -13.38 7.66
N PRO A 84 -3.56 -13.60 8.91
CA PRO A 84 -2.75 -12.63 9.66
C PRO A 84 -1.30 -12.44 9.17
N PHE A 85 -0.87 -13.17 8.13
CA PHE A 85 0.49 -13.11 7.60
C PHE A 85 0.48 -13.34 6.09
N VAL A 86 1.43 -12.71 5.39
CA VAL A 86 1.67 -12.93 3.96
C VAL A 86 2.57 -14.16 3.78
N VAL A 87 1.96 -15.35 3.66
CA VAL A 87 2.71 -16.61 3.51
C VAL A 87 2.18 -17.41 2.34
N PHE A 88 3.10 -17.96 1.53
CA PHE A 88 2.74 -18.96 0.53
C PHE A 88 2.37 -20.29 1.21
N ARG A 89 1.18 -20.82 0.90
CA ARG A 89 0.78 -22.18 1.30
C ARG A 89 0.68 -23.06 0.07
N LYS A 90 1.67 -23.93 -0.10
CA LYS A 90 1.70 -24.93 -1.18
C LYS A 90 0.39 -25.74 -1.20
N GLY A 91 -0.20 -25.87 -2.38
CA GLY A 91 -1.46 -26.61 -2.58
C GLY A 91 -2.74 -25.84 -2.24
N LYS A 92 -2.66 -24.55 -1.89
CA LYS A 92 -3.83 -23.66 -1.78
C LYS A 92 -3.75 -22.55 -2.84
N PHE A 93 -4.91 -22.01 -3.23
CA PHE A 93 -4.97 -20.79 -4.02
C PHE A 93 -4.20 -19.67 -3.31
N LYS A 94 -3.40 -18.90 -4.08
CA LYS A 94 -2.67 -17.74 -3.58
C LYS A 94 -3.66 -16.63 -3.27
N GLN A 95 -4.27 -16.65 -2.08
CA GLN A 95 -5.31 -15.69 -1.73
C GLN A 95 -4.72 -14.32 -1.32
N GLY A 96 -3.43 -14.26 -0.97
CA GLY A 96 -2.76 -13.02 -0.60
C GLY A 96 -3.46 -12.27 0.55
N ILE A 97 -3.14 -10.99 0.70
CA ILE A 97 -3.79 -10.07 1.65
C ILE A 97 -4.24 -8.83 0.90
N ARG A 98 -5.47 -8.39 1.14
CA ARG A 98 -6.05 -7.23 0.46
C ARG A 98 -6.62 -6.23 1.47
N TRP A 99 -6.32 -4.97 1.23
CA TRP A 99 -7.12 -3.85 1.72
C TRP A 99 -7.91 -3.31 0.54
N VAL A 100 -9.21 -3.17 0.72
CA VAL A 100 -10.12 -2.71 -0.33
C VAL A 100 -10.78 -1.43 0.15
N GLY A 101 -10.57 -0.35 -0.60
CA GLY A 101 -11.25 0.91 -0.41
C GLY A 101 -12.58 0.94 -1.17
N TYR A 102 -13.62 1.44 -0.53
CA TYR A 102 -14.97 1.55 -1.07
C TYR A 102 -15.47 2.99 -0.94
N ASP A 103 -16.17 3.45 -1.97
CA ASP A 103 -17.09 4.57 -1.81
C ASP A 103 -18.38 4.09 -1.10
N LEU A 104 -19.18 5.04 -0.61
CA LEU A 104 -20.45 4.74 0.06
C LEU A 104 -21.61 4.89 -0.92
N LYS A 105 -22.52 3.92 -0.89
CA LYS A 105 -23.86 4.02 -1.48
C LYS A 105 -24.92 4.05 -0.39
N VAL A 106 -26.09 4.55 -0.71
CA VAL A 106 -27.23 4.54 0.22
C VAL A 106 -28.04 3.27 -0.01
N VAL A 107 -28.16 2.45 1.03
CA VAL A 107 -29.01 1.26 1.06
C VAL A 107 -29.95 1.39 2.24
N ASP A 108 -31.26 1.31 1.99
CA ASP A 108 -32.30 1.48 3.02
C ASP A 108 -32.17 2.76 3.87
N GLY A 109 -31.62 3.83 3.28
CA GLY A 109 -31.42 5.13 3.94
C GLY A 109 -30.09 5.27 4.68
N GLU A 110 -29.29 4.21 4.77
CA GLU A 110 -28.03 4.20 5.52
C GLU A 110 -26.80 4.17 4.58
N PRO A 111 -25.72 4.89 4.92
CA PRO A 111 -24.47 4.83 4.18
C PRO A 111 -23.84 3.44 4.32
N THR A 112 -23.71 2.74 3.21
CA THR A 112 -23.21 1.37 3.14
C THR A 112 -22.07 1.30 2.11
N PRO A 113 -20.96 0.58 2.38
CA PRO A 113 -19.88 0.40 1.40
C PRO A 113 -20.39 -0.19 0.09
N ASP A 114 -19.99 0.39 -1.05
CA ASP A 114 -20.30 -0.16 -2.36
C ASP A 114 -19.34 -1.29 -2.73
N THR A 115 -19.67 -2.50 -2.30
CA THR A 115 -18.83 -3.68 -2.52
C THR A 115 -18.80 -4.18 -3.96
N ASP A 116 -19.70 -3.69 -4.82
CA ASP A 116 -19.81 -4.12 -6.21
C ASP A 116 -18.76 -3.42 -7.10
N THR A 117 -18.37 -2.19 -6.72
CA THR A 117 -17.37 -1.38 -7.42
C THR A 117 -16.32 -0.85 -6.45
N PRO A 118 -15.31 -1.68 -6.09
CA PRO A 118 -14.19 -1.21 -5.29
C PRO A 118 -13.49 -0.02 -5.93
N ARG A 119 -13.19 1.00 -5.12
CA ARG A 119 -12.46 2.20 -5.57
C ARG A 119 -10.99 1.89 -5.83
N ALA A 120 -10.37 1.18 -4.90
CA ALA A 120 -8.98 0.77 -4.99
C ALA A 120 -8.73 -0.50 -4.16
N ILE A 121 -7.72 -1.27 -4.55
CA ILE A 121 -7.31 -2.47 -3.81
C ILE A 121 -5.79 -2.49 -3.70
N VAL A 122 -5.28 -2.38 -2.48
CA VAL A 122 -3.90 -2.76 -2.18
C VAL A 122 -3.89 -4.27 -2.01
N TRP A 123 -3.21 -5.00 -2.91
CA TRP A 123 -3.11 -6.46 -2.84
C TRP A 123 -1.66 -6.92 -2.76
N LEU A 124 -1.35 -7.63 -1.67
CA LEU A 124 -0.12 -8.39 -1.50
C LEU A 124 -0.33 -9.84 -1.92
N LEU A 125 0.46 -10.31 -2.88
CA LEU A 125 0.35 -11.66 -3.42
C LEU A 125 1.68 -12.41 -3.28
N PRO A 126 1.72 -13.55 -2.57
CA PRO A 126 2.92 -14.38 -2.51
C PRO A 126 3.37 -14.83 -3.90
N ALA A 127 4.64 -14.61 -4.21
CA ALA A 127 5.24 -15.05 -5.46
C ALA A 127 5.41 -16.58 -5.48
N SER A 128 5.74 -17.12 -6.66
CA SER A 128 5.91 -18.57 -6.85
C SER A 128 7.24 -19.10 -6.31
N ASP A 129 8.19 -18.21 -6.01
CA ASP A 129 9.48 -18.55 -5.41
C ASP A 129 9.38 -18.86 -3.90
N GLU A 130 8.16 -18.80 -3.35
CA GLU A 130 7.81 -19.06 -1.95
C GLU A 130 8.43 -18.09 -0.94
N LYS A 131 9.12 -17.04 -1.40
CA LYS A 131 9.92 -16.13 -0.56
C LYS A 131 9.55 -14.67 -0.74
N SER A 132 9.26 -14.24 -1.96
CA SER A 132 8.92 -12.87 -2.27
C SER A 132 7.41 -12.64 -2.30
N VAL A 133 7.03 -11.37 -2.17
CA VAL A 133 5.64 -10.93 -2.19
C VAL A 133 5.55 -9.77 -3.16
N ALA A 134 4.61 -9.84 -4.09
CA ALA A 134 4.32 -8.75 -5.00
C ALA A 134 3.24 -7.83 -4.40
N LEU A 135 3.45 -6.52 -4.52
CA LEU A 135 2.37 -5.53 -4.51
C LEU A 135 1.79 -5.45 -5.91
N VAL A 136 0.48 -5.68 -6.04
CA VAL A 136 -0.19 -5.85 -7.33
C VAL A 136 -1.05 -4.63 -7.67
N ASP A 137 -0.95 -4.15 -8.90
CA ASP A 137 -1.91 -3.20 -9.48
C ASP A 137 -3.15 -3.95 -9.93
N THR A 138 -4.29 -3.60 -9.34
CA THR A 138 -5.58 -4.27 -9.52
C THR A 138 -6.58 -3.45 -10.33
N ARG A 139 -6.16 -2.31 -10.91
CA ARG A 139 -7.09 -1.41 -11.60
C ARG A 139 -7.63 -1.98 -12.91
N ASP A 140 -6.90 -2.91 -13.52
CA ASP A 140 -7.36 -3.70 -14.66
C ASP A 140 -7.64 -5.15 -14.20
N PRO A 141 -8.92 -5.54 -14.03
CA PRO A 141 -9.32 -6.90 -13.64
C PRO A 141 -8.83 -7.99 -14.58
N GLU A 142 -8.61 -7.68 -15.85
CA GLU A 142 -8.18 -8.64 -16.87
C GLU A 142 -6.64 -8.77 -16.90
N ASN A 143 -5.91 -7.77 -16.40
CA ASN A 143 -4.44 -7.70 -16.49
C ASN A 143 -3.78 -7.24 -15.20
N TYR A 144 -4.00 -7.96 -14.11
CA TYR A 144 -3.26 -7.74 -12.87
C TYR A 144 -1.75 -7.86 -13.09
N ARG A 145 -1.00 -6.85 -12.63
CA ARG A 145 0.46 -6.80 -12.78
C ARG A 145 1.15 -6.45 -11.46
N PRO A 146 2.32 -7.03 -11.16
CA PRO A 146 3.12 -6.60 -10.03
C PRO A 146 3.72 -5.21 -10.31
N VAL A 147 3.63 -4.32 -9.33
CA VAL A 147 4.25 -2.99 -9.37
C VAL A 147 5.41 -2.87 -8.37
N GLY A 148 5.35 -3.58 -7.24
CA GLY A 148 6.45 -3.61 -6.26
C GLY A 148 6.74 -5.02 -5.77
N PHE A 149 7.95 -5.25 -5.28
CA PHE A 149 8.36 -6.55 -4.73
C PHE A 149 9.02 -6.40 -3.37
N PHE A 150 8.44 -7.06 -2.37
CA PHE A 150 9.10 -7.38 -1.12
C PHE A 150 9.94 -8.65 -1.33
N LEU A 151 11.24 -8.57 -1.05
CA LEU A 151 12.15 -9.70 -1.29
C LEU A 151 11.98 -10.82 -0.26
N THR A 152 11.37 -10.50 0.88
CA THR A 152 11.05 -11.45 1.95
C THR A 152 9.61 -11.31 2.41
N THR A 153 9.06 -12.38 2.98
CA THR A 153 7.74 -12.36 3.64
C THR A 153 7.76 -11.50 4.91
N ASP A 154 8.90 -11.40 5.59
CA ASP A 154 9.04 -10.54 6.77
C ASP A 154 8.89 -9.05 6.41
N ASP A 155 9.53 -8.59 5.33
CA ASP A 155 9.35 -7.23 4.82
C ASP A 155 7.89 -6.93 4.48
N ALA A 156 7.23 -7.89 3.82
CA ALA A 156 5.81 -7.77 3.47
C ALA A 156 4.89 -7.75 4.70
N ASN A 157 5.24 -8.50 5.75
CA ASN A 157 4.51 -8.49 7.01
C ASN A 157 4.67 -7.15 7.75
N VAL A 158 5.84 -6.51 7.70
CA VAL A 158 6.00 -5.15 8.27
C VAL A 158 5.12 -4.14 7.53
N PHE A 159 5.06 -4.20 6.20
CA PHE A 159 4.15 -3.35 5.43
C PHE A 159 2.68 -3.63 5.79
N MET A 160 2.29 -4.90 5.94
CA MET A 160 0.94 -5.27 6.36
C MET A 160 0.59 -4.69 7.74
N GLU A 161 1.48 -4.86 8.72
CA GLU A 161 1.29 -4.30 10.06
C GLU A 161 1.17 -2.78 10.04
N ALA A 162 1.96 -2.10 9.21
CA ALA A 162 1.86 -0.66 9.01
C ALA A 162 0.52 -0.24 8.38
N MET A 163 0.07 -0.93 7.33
CA MET A 163 -1.23 -0.70 6.69
C MET A 163 -2.39 -0.91 7.66
N ASP A 164 -2.39 -2.03 8.40
CA ASP A 164 -3.44 -2.34 9.38
C ASP A 164 -3.51 -1.27 10.48
N ALA A 165 -2.36 -0.82 11.00
CA ALA A 165 -2.30 0.22 12.02
C ALA A 165 -2.77 1.58 11.48
N ILE A 166 -2.40 1.95 10.25
CA ILE A 166 -2.87 3.19 9.61
C ILE A 166 -4.39 3.13 9.40
N VAL A 167 -4.92 2.06 8.82
CA VAL A 167 -6.38 1.92 8.58
C VAL A 167 -7.16 1.96 9.90
N ALA A 168 -6.65 1.31 10.96
CA ALA A 168 -7.27 1.38 12.28
C ALA A 168 -7.31 2.81 12.83
N SER A 169 -6.23 3.59 12.65
CA SER A 169 -6.14 4.97 13.15
C SER A 169 -7.09 5.94 12.43
N ILE A 170 -7.32 5.74 11.13
CA ILE A 170 -8.31 6.51 10.37
C ILE A 170 -9.71 6.20 10.90
N SER A 171 -9.98 4.92 11.14
CA SER A 171 -11.29 4.45 11.62
C SER A 171 -11.62 4.96 13.02
N SER A 172 -10.63 5.05 13.92
CA SER A 172 -10.83 5.55 15.29
C SER A 172 -10.95 7.06 15.41
N SER A 173 -10.57 7.81 14.36
CA SER A 173 -10.61 9.28 14.34
C SER A 173 -11.93 9.83 13.78
N ALA A 174 -12.82 8.94 13.32
CA ALA A 174 -14.12 9.28 12.75
C ALA A 174 -15.27 9.26 13.78
N ASP A 175 -14.96 8.92 15.05
CA ASP A 175 -15.86 9.00 16.22
C ASP A 175 -15.67 10.33 16.99
#